data_AF-A0A2M7P7L2-F1
#
_entry.id   AF-A0A2M7P7L2-F1
#
_cell.length_a   1.000
_cell.length_b   1.000
_cell.length_c   1.000
_cell.angle_alpha   90.00
_cell.angle_beta   90.00
_cell.angle_gamma   90.00
#
_symmetry.space_group_name_H-M   'P 1'
#
loop_
_entity.id
_entity.type
_entity.pdbx_description
1 polymer ?
#
loop_
_entity_poly.entity_id
_entity_poly.type
_entity_poly.pdbx_seq_one_letter_code
_entity_poly.pdbx_strand_id
1 'polypeptide(L)'
;MTLRINQEIIEAMVAHARRESPIEVCGYLAGRDGVVCKHFAMTNTDQEAEHFAMDPKEQFTVVRTARELGLRVCAVYHSHPVTPARP
;
A
#
# COMPACT_ATOMS: atom_id res chain seq x y z
N MET A 1 6.97 15.32 10.61
CA MET A 1 7.01 13.88 10.93
C MET A 1 7.59 13.17 9.71
N THR A 2 8.71 12.46 9.87
CA THR A 2 9.43 11.83 8.74
C THR A 2 9.12 10.33 8.72
N LEU A 3 8.68 9.82 7.57
CA LEU A 3 8.51 8.38 7.34
C LEU A 3 9.72 7.85 6.56
N ARG A 4 10.37 6.82 7.08
CA ARG A 4 11.49 6.14 6.43
C ARG A 4 10.99 4.82 5.84
N ILE A 5 11.31 4.58 4.58
CA ILE A 5 10.90 3.37 3.87
C ILE A 5 12.16 2.71 3.32
N ASN A 6 12.36 1.42 3.61
CA ASN A 6 13.48 0.67 3.05
C ASN A 6 13.30 0.52 1.53
N GLN A 7 14.42 0.55 0.81
CA GLN A 7 14.44 0.46 -0.65
C GLN A 7 13.71 -0.79 -1.18
N GLU A 8 13.88 -1.95 -0.53
CA GLU A 8 13.19 -3.20 -0.89
C GLU A 8 11.65 -3.08 -0.85
N ILE A 9 11.13 -2.30 0.10
CA ILE A 9 9.69 -2.05 0.23
C ILE A 9 9.21 -1.12 -0.89
N ILE A 10 10.00 -0.10 -1.24
CA ILE A 10 9.72 0.77 -2.39
C ILE A 10 9.68 -0.07 -3.68
N GLU A 11 10.65 -0.96 -3.87
CA GLU A 11 10.72 -1.85 -5.02
C GLU A 11 9.52 -2.80 -5.08
N ALA A 12 9.08 -3.34 -3.95
CA ALA A 12 7.87 -4.16 -3.88
C ALA A 12 6.60 -3.37 -4.24
N MET A 13 6.48 -2.11 -3.80
CA MET A 13 5.37 -1.22 -4.18
C MET A 13 5.39 -0.94 -5.69
N VAL A 14 6.56 -0.65 -6.26
CA VAL A 14 6.71 -0.39 -7.70
C VAL A 14 6.43 -1.66 -8.52
N ALA A 15 6.88 -2.83 -8.05
CA ALA A 15 6.60 -4.10 -8.70
C ALA A 15 5.11 -4.44 -8.68
N HIS A 16 4.40 -4.12 -7.58
CA HIS A 16 2.94 -4.22 -7.50
C HIS A 16 2.26 -3.36 -8.57
N ALA A 17 2.58 -2.06 -8.61
CA ALA A 17 2.01 -1.14 -9.58
C ALA A 17 2.26 -1.57 -11.04
N ARG A 18 3.47 -2.05 -11.34
CA ARG A 18 3.82 -2.52 -12.70
C ARG A 18 3.07 -3.79 -13.10
N ARG A 19 2.83 -4.70 -12.16
CA ARG A 19 2.15 -5.98 -12.44
C ARG A 19 0.68 -5.79 -12.79
N GLU A 20 0.04 -4.80 -12.17
CA GLU A 20 -1.43 -4.62 -12.25
C GLU A 20 -1.83 -3.45 -13.14
N SER A 21 -0.85 -2.67 -13.64
CA SER A 21 -1.06 -1.73 -14.73
C SER A 21 -1.80 -2.39 -15.91
N PRO A 22 -2.85 -1.76 -16.47
CA PRO A 22 -3.24 -0.36 -16.31
C PRO A 22 -4.17 -0.03 -15.13
N ILE A 23 -4.50 -1.00 -14.27
CA ILE A 23 -5.34 -0.77 -13.10
C ILE A 23 -4.51 -0.06 -12.00
N GLU A 24 -5.14 0.88 -11.30
CA GLU A 24 -4.55 1.48 -10.12
C GLU A 24 -4.47 0.47 -8.98
N VAL A 25 -3.28 0.31 -8.40
CA VAL A 25 -3.09 -0.54 -7.21
C VAL A 25 -3.33 0.23 -5.93
N CYS A 26 -3.63 -0.47 -4.84
CA CYS A 26 -3.74 0.12 -3.50
C CYS A 26 -3.16 -0.77 -2.41
N GLY A 27 -2.96 -0.20 -1.22
CA GLY A 27 -2.72 -0.98 -0.01
C GLY A 27 -2.14 -0.19 1.16
N TYR A 28 -1.60 -0.93 2.12
CA TYR A 28 -1.08 -0.39 3.37
C TYR A 28 0.43 -0.57 3.54
N LEU A 29 1.02 0.40 4.25
CA LEU A 29 2.36 0.31 4.81
C LEU A 29 2.26 0.24 6.33
N ALA A 30 2.92 -0.74 6.93
CA ALA A 30 3.00 -0.89 8.39
C ALA A 30 4.43 -0.75 8.89
N GLY A 31 4.57 -0.15 10.06
CA GLY A 31 5.87 0.20 10.61
C GLY A 31 5.85 0.47 12.11
N ARG A 32 7.03 0.78 12.64
CA ARG A 32 7.24 1.22 14.02
C ARG A 32 8.31 2.31 14.04
N ASP A 33 8.21 3.24 14.98
CA ASP A 33 9.22 4.29 15.21
C ASP A 33 9.60 5.09 13.95
N GLY A 34 8.59 5.38 13.12
CA GLY A 34 8.75 6.15 11.88
C GLY A 34 9.46 5.38 10.75
N VAL A 35 9.63 4.07 10.87
CA VAL A 35 10.20 3.19 9.83
C VAL A 35 9.14 2.21 9.34
N VAL A 36 8.89 2.19 8.04
CA VAL A 36 8.06 1.18 7.39
C VAL A 36 8.83 -0.14 7.36
N CYS A 37 8.22 -1.18 7.90
CA CYS A 37 8.80 -2.52 7.98
C CYS A 37 8.08 -3.53 7.08
N LYS A 38 6.85 -3.23 6.64
CA LYS A 38 6.06 -4.17 5.86
C LYS A 38 5.12 -3.47 4.88
N HIS A 39 5.07 -4.02 3.67
CA HIS A 39 4.14 -3.66 2.61
C HIS A 39 3.03 -4.70 2.52
N PHE A 40 1.79 -4.22 2.37
CA PHE A 40 0.62 -5.03 2.13
C PHE A 40 -0.03 -4.55 0.84
N ALA A 41 0.17 -5.30 -0.24
CA ALA A 41 -0.62 -5.18 -1.47
C ALA A 41 -2.06 -5.59 -1.19
N MET A 42 -3.00 -4.84 -1.74
CA MET A 42 -4.43 -5.05 -1.56
C MET A 42 -5.18 -4.90 -2.87
N THR A 43 -6.36 -5.51 -2.92
CA THR A 43 -7.24 -5.47 -4.08
C THR A 43 -7.88 -4.10 -4.21
N ASN A 44 -7.72 -3.47 -5.38
CA ASN A 44 -8.60 -2.39 -5.81
C ASN A 44 -9.93 -2.99 -6.29
N THR A 45 -10.99 -2.82 -5.50
CA THR A 45 -12.31 -3.38 -5.80
C THR A 45 -13.03 -2.67 -6.95
N ASP A 46 -12.63 -1.44 -7.27
CA ASP A 46 -13.20 -0.70 -8.40
C ASP A 46 -12.62 -1.19 -9.73
N GLN A 47 -11.44 -1.81 -9.72
CA GLN A 47 -10.71 -2.27 -10.92
C GLN A 47 -10.53 -1.16 -11.98
N GLU A 48 -10.41 0.09 -11.53
CA GLU A 48 -10.26 1.27 -12.37
C GLU A 48 -8.81 1.79 -12.41
N ALA A 49 -8.50 2.61 -13.41
CA ALA A 49 -7.15 3.15 -13.62
C ALA A 49 -6.87 4.47 -12.87
N GLU A 50 -7.91 5.15 -12.38
CA GLU A 50 -7.81 6.49 -11.76
C GLU A 50 -8.45 6.58 -10.37
N HIS A 51 -9.14 5.52 -9.95
CA HIS A 51 -9.73 5.43 -8.62
C HIS A 51 -9.48 4.05 -8.03
N PHE A 52 -9.40 4.02 -6.69
CA PHE A 52 -9.39 2.78 -5.95
C PHE A 52 -10.35 2.79 -4.77
N ALA A 53 -10.90 1.61 -4.52
CA ALA A 53 -11.52 1.25 -3.26
C ALA A 53 -10.83 0.01 -2.69
N MET A 54 -10.40 0.07 -1.43
CA MET A 54 -9.80 -1.08 -0.78
C MET A 54 -10.88 -2.06 -0.32
N ASP A 55 -10.64 -3.38 -0.49
CA ASP A 55 -11.51 -4.39 0.09
C ASP A 55 -11.52 -4.27 1.64
N PRO A 56 -12.68 -4.00 2.28
CA PRO A 56 -12.75 -3.86 3.74
C PRO A 56 -12.28 -5.11 4.50
N LYS A 57 -12.52 -6.31 3.97
CA LYS A 57 -12.09 -7.57 4.61
C LYS A 57 -10.57 -7.69 4.63
N GLU A 58 -9.91 -7.29 3.55
CA GLU A 58 -8.45 -7.20 3.51
C GLU A 58 -7.95 -6.14 4.49
N GLN A 59 -8.62 -4.99 4.62
CA GLN A 59 -8.22 -3.95 5.57
C GLN A 59 -8.22 -4.48 7.01
N PHE A 60 -9.29 -5.17 7.43
CA PHE A 60 -9.36 -5.80 8.75
C PHE A 60 -8.26 -6.85 8.94
N THR A 61 -8.00 -7.66 7.92
CA THR A 61 -6.96 -8.69 7.95
C THR A 61 -5.58 -8.06 8.13
N VAL A 62 -5.24 -7.04 7.34
CA VAL A 62 -3.95 -6.35 7.40
C VAL A 62 -3.76 -5.66 8.74
N VAL A 63 -4.77 -4.96 9.27
CA VAL A 63 -4.67 -4.30 10.58
C VAL A 63 -4.44 -5.32 11.69
N ARG A 64 -5.13 -6.47 11.66
CA ARG A 64 -4.91 -7.56 12.61
C ARG A 64 -3.49 -8.12 12.50
N THR A 65 -3.05 -8.46 11.29
CA THR A 65 -1.70 -9.00 11.06
C THR A 65 -0.61 -8.01 11.44
N ALA A 66 -0.77 -6.72 11.14
CA ALA A 66 0.18 -5.70 11.58
C ALA A 66 0.31 -5.70 13.11
N ARG A 67 -0.82 -5.76 13.85
CA ARG A 67 -0.82 -5.83 15.31
C ARG A 67 -0.13 -7.09 15.85
N GLU A 68 -0.40 -8.25 15.27
CA GLU A 68 0.24 -9.52 15.64
C GLU A 68 1.77 -9.47 15.45
N LEU A 69 2.24 -8.70 14.46
CA LEU A 69 3.66 -8.47 14.20
C LEU A 69 4.29 -7.33 15.02
N GLY A 70 3.52 -6.71 15.94
CA GLY A 70 3.97 -5.55 16.71
C GLY A 70 4.20 -4.28 15.86
N LEU A 71 3.55 -4.20 14.69
CA LEU A 71 3.57 -3.07 13.77
C LEU A 71 2.26 -2.28 13.84
N ARG A 72 2.28 -1.03 13.39
CA ARG A 72 1.09 -0.22 13.16
C ARG A 72 0.98 0.15 11.69
N VAL A 73 -0.23 0.09 11.14
CA VAL A 73 -0.50 0.69 9.82
C VAL A 73 -0.22 2.19 9.95
N CYS A 74 0.65 2.71 9.09
CA CYS A 74 1.18 4.06 9.17
C CYS A 74 0.93 4.89 7.90
N ALA A 75 0.64 4.25 6.77
CA ALA A 75 0.26 4.94 5.54
C ALA A 75 -0.61 4.05 4.64
N VAL A 76 -1.44 4.72 3.85
CA VAL A 76 -2.07 4.19 2.63
C VAL A 76 -1.17 4.55 1.45
N TYR A 77 -1.08 3.67 0.46
CA TYR A 77 -0.50 4.02 -0.85
C TYR A 77 -1.41 3.53 -1.98
N HIS A 78 -1.29 4.19 -3.12
CA HIS A 78 -1.88 3.79 -4.39
C HIS A 78 -0.94 4.17 -5.55
N SER A 79 -1.27 3.81 -6.78
CA SER A 79 -0.47 4.15 -7.97
C SER A 79 -1.27 4.89 -9.01
N HIS A 80 -0.69 5.90 -9.65
CA HIS A 80 -1.25 6.51 -10.85
C HIS A 80 -0.58 5.90 -12.09
N PRO A 81 -1.27 5.04 -12.87
CA PRO A 81 -0.64 4.32 -13.99
C PRO A 81 -0.30 5.23 -15.18
N VAL A 82 -1.10 6.28 -15.40
CA VAL A 82 -1.02 7.15 -16.59
C VAL A 82 -0.86 8.64 -16.25
N THR A 83 -0.97 9.01 -14.98
CA THR A 83 -0.84 10.41 -14.53
C THR A 83 0.30 10.56 -13.51
N PRO A 84 0.84 11.77 -13.31
CA PRO A 84 1.80 12.02 -12.24
C PRO A 84 1.18 11.78 -10.84
N ALA A 85 2.01 11.43 -9.87
CA ALA A 85 1.59 11.29 -8.48
C ALA A 85 1.07 12.63 -7.92
N ARG A 86 -0.21 12.66 -7.54
CA ARG A 86 -0.91 13.81 -6.95
C ARG A 86 -1.98 13.30 -5.96
N PRO A 87 -2.30 14.02 -4.88
CA PRO A 87 -3.42 13.66 -3.99
C PRO A 87 -4.78 13.84 -4.64
#